data_AF-A0A945DT01-F1
#
_entry.id   AF-A0A945DT01-F1
#
_cell.length_a   1.000
_cell.length_b   1.000
_cell.length_c   1.000
_cell.angle_alpha   90.00
_cell.angle_beta   90.00
_cell.angle_gamma   90.00
#
_symmetry.space_group_name_H-M   'P 1'
#
loop_
_entity.id
_entity.type
_entity.pdbx_description
1 polymer ?
#
loop_
_entity_poly.entity_id
_entity_poly.type
_entity_poly.pdbx_seq_one_letter_code
_entity_poly.pdbx_strand_id
1 'polypeptide(L)'
;MERKTWLPLVLMLVFAASRWPGMLPQNFSAAHALLFCAAFWLPGWMGWVLPLATIIVTDILLNLFHYSMPVMVPELVVNWMILALFVVLAKWLAGRRSIGRVFLGTLIGALLFYLVSNTVSWM
;
A
#
# COMPACT_ATOMS: atom_id res chain seq x y z
N MET A 1 -9.78 -19.28 -18.51
CA MET A 1 -10.19 -18.91 -17.14
C MET A 1 -10.51 -17.43 -17.13
N GLU A 2 -11.79 -17.06 -17.06
CA GLU A 2 -12.20 -15.67 -16.85
C GLU A 2 -11.52 -15.16 -15.56
N ARG A 3 -10.53 -14.28 -15.71
CA ARG A 3 -9.87 -13.69 -14.55
C ARG A 3 -10.91 -12.80 -13.89
N LYS A 4 -11.43 -13.20 -12.73
CA LYS A 4 -12.40 -12.43 -11.94
C LYS A 4 -11.77 -11.13 -11.44
N THR A 5 -11.63 -10.16 -12.33
CA THR A 5 -11.04 -8.82 -12.09
C THR A 5 -11.89 -7.98 -11.16
N TRP A 6 -13.15 -8.35 -10.93
CA TRP A 6 -14.04 -7.70 -9.97
C TRP A 6 -13.59 -7.93 -8.52
N LEU A 7 -13.01 -9.08 -8.18
CA LEU A 7 -12.65 -9.40 -6.78
C LEU A 7 -11.56 -8.45 -6.24
N PRO A 8 -10.45 -8.19 -6.96
CA PRO A 8 -9.47 -7.20 -6.54
C PRO A 8 -10.05 -5.79 -6.42
N LEU A 9 -10.99 -5.42 -7.29
CA LEU A 9 -11.63 -4.10 -7.25
C LEU A 9 -12.50 -3.95 -5.99
N VAL A 10 -13.31 -4.97 -5.67
CA VAL A 10 -14.12 -4.99 -4.44
C VAL A 10 -13.23 -4.95 -3.20
N LEU A 11 -12.13 -5.71 -3.19
CA LEU A 11 -11.17 -5.68 -2.09
C LEU A 11 -10.55 -4.29 -1.89
N MET A 12 -10.19 -3.61 -2.98
CA MET A 12 -9.63 -2.26 -2.91
C MET A 12 -10.67 -1.22 -2.49
N LEU A 13 -11.95 -1.39 -2.85
CA LEU A 13 -13.04 -0.56 -2.37
C LEU A 13 -13.27 -0.73 -0.87
N VAL A 14 -13.32 -1.97 -0.38
CA VAL A 14 -13.44 -2.26 1.06
C VAL A 14 -12.24 -1.69 1.83
N PHE A 15 -11.04 -1.86 1.28
CA PHE A 15 -9.84 -1.28 1.86
C PHE A 15 -9.88 0.25 1.91
N ALA A 16 -10.29 0.91 0.82
CA ALA A 16 -10.44 2.36 0.78
C ALA A 16 -11.46 2.84 1.83
N ALA A 17 -12.60 2.14 1.97
CA ALA A 17 -13.57 2.43 3.01
C ALA A 17 -12.95 2.28 4.41
N SER A 18 -12.23 1.18 4.68
CA SER A 18 -11.61 0.93 6.00
C SER A 18 -10.59 1.99 6.44
N ARG A 19 -10.06 2.79 5.50
CA ARG A 19 -9.16 3.91 5.79
C ARG A 19 -9.89 5.16 6.28
N TRP A 20 -11.22 5.20 6.19
CA TRP A 20 -11.97 6.35 6.64
C TRP A 20 -11.86 6.53 8.16
N PRO A 21 -11.66 7.78 8.64
CA PRO A 21 -11.54 8.07 10.07
C PRO A 21 -12.73 7.51 10.86
N GLY A 22 -12.44 6.76 11.94
CA GLY A 22 -13.46 6.13 12.79
C GLY A 22 -13.80 4.68 12.46
N MET A 23 -13.29 4.12 11.34
CA MET A 23 -13.51 2.70 11.02
C MET A 23 -12.49 1.75 11.64
N LEU A 24 -11.25 2.20 11.82
CA LEU A 24 -10.17 1.43 12.44
C LEU A 24 -9.58 2.21 13.62
N PRO A 25 -8.98 1.52 14.61
CA PRO A 25 -8.25 2.17 15.69
C PRO A 25 -7.15 3.11 15.16
N GLN A 26 -6.83 4.16 15.92
CA GLN A 26 -5.73 5.06 15.55
C GLN A 26 -4.42 4.27 15.36
N ASN A 27 -3.65 4.64 14.33
CA ASN A 27 -2.42 3.97 13.90
C ASN A 27 -2.56 2.53 13.40
N PHE A 28 -3.78 1.99 13.34
CA PHE A 28 -4.01 0.67 12.76
C PHE A 28 -4.34 0.79 11.27
N SER A 29 -3.44 0.32 10.42
CA SER A 29 -3.63 0.33 8.97
C SER A 29 -3.16 -0.96 8.33
N ALA A 30 -4.07 -1.64 7.64
CA ALA A 30 -3.75 -2.82 6.83
C ALA A 30 -3.09 -2.47 5.49
N ALA A 31 -2.82 -1.17 5.23
CA ALA A 31 -2.40 -0.66 3.92
C ALA A 31 -1.16 -1.34 3.36
N HIS A 32 -0.09 -1.41 4.15
CA HIS A 32 1.19 -1.94 3.71
C HIS A 32 1.13 -3.43 3.39
N ALA A 33 0.46 -4.20 4.25
CA ALA A 33 0.27 -5.63 4.07
C ALA A 33 -0.61 -5.93 2.84
N LEU A 34 -1.74 -5.22 2.69
CA LEU A 34 -2.63 -5.36 1.53
C LEU A 34 -1.93 -4.95 0.24
N LEU A 35 -1.17 -3.86 0.25
CA LEU A 35 -0.41 -3.40 -0.90
C LEU A 35 0.63 -4.46 -1.34
N PHE A 36 1.40 -5.00 -0.39
CA PHE A 36 2.36 -6.06 -0.69
C PHE A 36 1.68 -7.32 -1.23
N CYS A 37 0.64 -7.81 -0.53
CA CYS A 37 -0.09 -9.01 -0.94
C CYS A 37 -0.78 -8.85 -2.29
N ALA A 38 -1.41 -7.70 -2.55
CA ALA A 38 -2.03 -7.39 -3.83
C ALA A 38 -0.98 -7.33 -4.94
N ALA A 39 0.16 -6.66 -4.71
CA ALA A 39 1.23 -6.61 -5.69
C ALA A 39 1.83 -7.99 -6.00
N PHE A 40 2.02 -8.80 -4.97
CA PHE A 40 2.58 -10.15 -5.07
C PHE A 40 1.67 -11.12 -5.82
N TRP A 41 0.37 -11.13 -5.53
CA TRP A 41 -0.57 -12.14 -6.06
C TRP A 41 -1.30 -11.71 -7.34
N LEU A 42 -1.58 -10.42 -7.54
CA LEU A 42 -2.34 -9.98 -8.70
C LEU A 42 -1.47 -10.00 -9.97
N PRO A 43 -1.91 -10.67 -11.05
CA PRO A 43 -1.16 -10.70 -12.30
C PRO A 43 -1.36 -9.42 -13.13
N GLY A 44 -0.37 -9.11 -13.98
CA GLY A 44 -0.41 -7.98 -14.91
C GLY A 44 -0.41 -6.60 -14.22
N TRP A 45 -0.91 -5.59 -14.94
CA TRP A 45 -0.93 -4.18 -14.53
C TRP A 45 -1.67 -3.94 -13.21
N MET A 46 -2.69 -4.75 -12.89
CA MET A 46 -3.49 -4.59 -11.68
C MET A 46 -2.65 -4.69 -10.41
N GLY A 47 -1.68 -5.61 -10.33
CA GLY A 47 -0.82 -5.69 -9.14
C GLY A 47 0.22 -4.57 -9.05
N TRP A 48 0.47 -3.85 -10.14
CA TRP A 48 1.39 -2.70 -10.13
C TRP A 48 0.67 -1.41 -9.74
N VAL A 49 -0.46 -1.15 -10.39
CA VAL A 49 -1.13 0.15 -10.33
C VAL A 49 -2.23 0.15 -9.27
N LEU A 50 -3.03 -0.91 -9.18
CA LEU A 50 -4.27 -0.88 -8.39
C LEU A 50 -4.03 -0.59 -6.90
N PRO A 51 -3.18 -1.34 -6.16
CA PRO A 51 -2.99 -1.06 -4.74
C PRO A 51 -2.34 0.31 -4.48
N LEU A 52 -1.40 0.73 -5.34
CA LEU A 52 -0.71 2.00 -5.19
C LEU A 52 -1.66 3.18 -5.45
N ALA A 53 -2.43 3.11 -6.53
CA ALA A 53 -3.42 4.12 -6.88
C ALA A 53 -4.51 4.23 -5.80
N THR A 54 -4.97 3.12 -5.23
CA THR A 54 -5.94 3.16 -4.12
C THR A 54 -5.40 3.94 -2.93
N ILE A 55 -4.16 3.69 -2.51
CA ILE A 55 -3.56 4.43 -1.38
C ILE A 55 -3.42 5.91 -1.71
N ILE A 56 -2.80 6.25 -2.84
CA ILE A 56 -2.55 7.65 -3.24
C ILE A 56 -3.88 8.41 -3.32
N VAL A 57 -4.89 7.85 -3.99
CA VAL A 57 -6.21 8.50 -4.10
C VAL A 57 -6.85 8.66 -2.72
N THR A 58 -6.81 7.64 -1.86
CA THR A 58 -7.36 7.78 -0.50
C THR A 58 -6.61 8.82 0.33
N ASP A 59 -5.29 8.92 0.20
CA ASP A 59 -4.50 9.93 0.91
C ASP A 59 -4.86 11.34 0.45
N ILE A 60 -5.00 11.55 -0.86
CA ILE A 60 -5.43 12.83 -1.43
C ILE A 60 -6.82 13.20 -0.91
N LEU A 61 -7.78 12.27 -0.98
CA LEU A 61 -9.16 12.52 -0.53
C LEU A 61 -9.21 12.82 0.97
N LEU A 62 -8.49 12.07 1.79
CA LEU A 62 -8.44 12.29 3.24
C LEU A 62 -7.80 13.64 3.57
N ASN A 63 -6.71 14.01 2.91
CA ASN A 63 -6.05 15.31 3.14
C ASN A 63 -6.93 16.48 2.72
N LEU A 64 -7.63 16.38 1.58
CA LEU A 64 -8.50 17.45 1.09
C LEU A 64 -9.80 17.58 1.88
N PHE A 65 -10.50 16.46 2.14
CA PHE A 65 -11.87 16.50 2.66
C PHE A 65 -11.99 16.32 4.17
N HIS A 66 -11.00 15.70 4.83
CA HIS A 66 -11.08 15.41 6.26
C HIS A 66 -10.03 16.18 7.08
N TYR A 67 -8.77 16.11 6.67
CA TYR A 67 -7.67 16.74 7.44
C TYR A 67 -7.42 18.20 7.06
N SER A 68 -7.95 18.68 5.93
CA SER A 68 -7.70 20.03 5.38
C SER A 68 -6.21 20.37 5.31
N MET A 69 -5.38 19.37 5.00
CA MET A 69 -3.93 19.43 4.95
C MET A 69 -3.44 19.49 3.49
N PRO A 70 -2.29 20.13 3.23
CA PRO A 70 -1.71 20.15 1.89
C PRO A 70 -1.33 18.74 1.43
N VAL A 71 -1.59 18.48 0.15
CA VAL A 71 -1.43 17.14 -0.46
C VAL A 71 0.00 16.90 -1.00
N MET A 72 0.81 17.95 -1.09
CA MET A 72 2.18 17.90 -1.65
C MET A 72 3.22 18.20 -0.57
N VAL A 73 3.08 17.53 0.57
CA VAL A 73 4.07 17.59 1.66
C VAL A 73 5.18 16.57 1.38
N PRO A 74 6.46 16.91 1.60
CA PRO A 74 7.59 15.99 1.35
C PRO A 74 7.42 14.61 2.00
N GLU A 75 6.91 14.56 3.24
CA GLU A 75 6.63 13.33 3.96
C GLU A 75 5.67 12.39 3.21
N LEU A 76 4.59 12.95 2.64
CA LEU A 76 3.59 12.18 1.92
C LEU A 76 4.17 11.63 0.61
N VAL A 77 4.96 12.43 -0.10
CA VAL A 77 5.64 12.04 -1.33
C VAL A 77 6.65 10.92 -1.06
N VAL A 78 7.45 11.04 0.00
CA VAL A 78 8.41 10.00 0.39
C VAL A 78 7.68 8.70 0.77
N ASN A 79 6.57 8.78 1.49
CA ASN A 79 5.75 7.61 1.79
C ASN A 79 5.25 6.92 0.51
N TRP A 80 4.76 7.67 -0.47
CA TRP A 80 4.34 7.10 -1.76
C TRP A 80 5.51 6.45 -2.53
N MET A 81 6.71 7.04 -2.48
CA MET A 81 7.90 6.45 -3.08
C MET A 81 8.29 5.11 -2.43
N ILE A 82 8.24 5.03 -1.09
CA ILE A 82 8.52 3.78 -0.36
C ILE A 82 7.48 2.71 -0.71
N LEU A 83 6.20 3.09 -0.78
CA LEU A 83 5.12 2.18 -1.18
C LEU A 83 5.31 1.67 -2.62
N ALA A 84 5.75 2.53 -3.54
CA ALA A 84 6.09 2.13 -4.90
C ALA A 84 7.26 1.12 -4.92
N LEU A 85 8.31 1.36 -4.13
CA LEU A 85 9.42 0.42 -3.97
C LEU A 85 8.95 -0.94 -3.40
N PHE A 86 8.00 -0.92 -2.47
CA PHE A 86 7.35 -2.12 -1.95
C PHE A 86 6.64 -2.93 -3.03
N VAL A 87 5.90 -2.27 -3.91
CA VAL A 87 5.24 -2.93 -5.05
C VAL A 87 6.27 -3.59 -5.96
N VAL A 88 7.36 -2.89 -6.28
CA VAL A 88 8.47 -3.43 -7.09
C VAL A 88 9.08 -4.66 -6.42
N LEU A 89 9.38 -4.58 -5.12
CA LEU A 89 9.95 -5.70 -4.35
C LEU A 89 9.00 -6.90 -4.32
N ALA A 90 7.71 -6.67 -4.06
CA ALA A 90 6.68 -7.71 -4.05
C ALA A 90 6.58 -8.42 -5.42
N LYS A 91 6.62 -7.65 -6.52
CA LYS A 91 6.59 -8.18 -7.89
C LYS A 91 7.82 -8.98 -8.24
N TRP A 92 9.00 -8.51 -7.83
CA TRP A 92 10.25 -9.22 -8.03
C TRP A 92 10.25 -10.57 -7.28
N LEU A 93 9.79 -10.57 -6.02
CA LEU A 93 9.66 -11.79 -5.22
C LEU A 93 8.60 -12.77 -5.77
N ALA A 94 7.55 -12.26 -6.41
CA ALA A 94 6.49 -13.06 -7.01
C ALA A 94 6.95 -13.95 -8.19
N GLY A 95 8.13 -13.66 -8.78
CA GLY A 95 8.73 -14.46 -9.85
C GLY A 95 9.04 -15.91 -9.46
N ARG A 96 9.25 -16.20 -8.17
CA ARG A 96 9.27 -17.57 -7.63
C ARG A 96 8.44 -17.62 -6.35
N ARG A 97 7.20 -18.07 -6.48
CA ARG A 97 6.23 -18.10 -5.39
C ARG A 97 6.65 -19.13 -4.33
N SER A 98 7.01 -18.64 -3.15
CA SER A 98 7.29 -19.46 -1.96
C SER A 98 6.80 -18.70 -0.73
N ILE A 99 6.18 -19.41 0.21
CA ILE A 99 5.69 -18.85 1.48
C ILE A 99 6.83 -18.17 2.26
N GLY A 100 8.04 -18.75 2.27
CA GLY A 100 9.19 -18.15 2.93
C GLY A 100 9.62 -16.81 2.31
N ARG A 101 9.48 -16.67 0.99
CA ARG A 101 9.78 -15.41 0.28
C ARG A 101 8.71 -14.34 0.52
N VAL A 102 7.44 -14.75 0.65
CA VAL A 102 6.37 -13.84 1.07
C VAL A 102 6.68 -13.32 2.47
N PHE A 103 6.95 -14.21 3.42
CA PHE A 103 7.27 -13.84 4.80
C PHE A 103 8.48 -12.91 4.88
N LEU A 104 9.61 -13.30 4.27
CA LEU A 104 10.83 -12.51 4.29
C LEU A 104 10.64 -11.17 3.57
N GLY A 105 9.92 -11.14 2.46
CA GLY A 105 9.58 -9.93 1.72
C GLY A 105 8.73 -8.97 2.54
N THR A 106 7.69 -9.47 3.22
CA THR A 106 6.86 -8.66 4.11
C THR A 106 7.64 -8.15 5.32
N LEU A 107 8.54 -8.96 5.88
CA LEU A 107 9.36 -8.57 7.03
C LEU A 107 10.37 -7.48 6.67
N ILE A 108 11.14 -7.69 5.59
CA ILE A 108 12.10 -6.70 5.08
C ILE A 108 11.37 -5.42 4.69
N GLY A 109 10.23 -5.55 4.01
CA GLY A 109 9.38 -4.41 3.69
C GLY A 109 9.03 -3.63 4.96
N ALA A 110 8.38 -4.27 5.95
CA ALA A 110 7.96 -3.60 7.16
C ALA A 110 9.10 -2.87 7.88
N LEU A 111 10.29 -3.49 7.95
CA LEU A 111 11.49 -2.87 8.52
C LEU A 111 11.95 -1.64 7.72
N LEU A 112 12.02 -1.74 6.39
CA LEU A 112 12.40 -0.63 5.54
C LEU A 112 11.41 0.53 5.65
N PHE A 113 10.10 0.24 5.60
CA PHE A 113 9.07 1.27 5.76
C PHE A 113 9.20 1.97 7.11
N TYR A 114 9.31 1.20 8.20
CA TYR A 114 9.45 1.76 9.54
C TYR A 114 10.69 2.65 9.65
N LEU A 115 11.84 2.18 9.19
CA LEU A 115 13.10 2.92 9.28
C LEU A 115 13.04 4.24 8.51
N VAL A 116 12.58 4.21 7.25
CA VAL A 116 12.55 5.41 6.41
C VAL A 116 11.49 6.40 6.87
N SER A 117 10.25 5.94 7.12
CA SER A 117 9.16 6.82 7.58
C SER A 117 9.50 7.49 8.91
N ASN A 118 10.09 6.76 9.86
CA ASN A 118 10.57 7.37 11.09
C ASN A 118 11.67 8.38 10.79
N THR A 119 12.74 7.98 10.09
CA THR A 119 13.89 8.90 9.83
C THR A 119 13.44 10.22 9.23
N VAL A 120 12.51 10.18 8.27
CA VAL A 120 11.95 11.38 7.62
C VAL A 120 11.13 12.21 8.59
N SER A 121 10.37 11.59 9.49
CA SER A 121 9.57 12.32 10.49
C SER A 121 10.42 13.02 11.56
N TRP A 122 11.67 12.61 11.73
CA TRP A 122 12.62 13.20 12.69
C TRP A 122 13.53 14.27 12.07
N MET A 123 13.41 14.55 10.77
CA MET A 123 14.18 15.56 10.03
C MET A 123 13.34 16.81 9.75
#